data_AF-A0AAD4DNZ1-F1
#
_entry.id   AF-A0AAD4DNZ1-F1
#
_cell.length_a   1.000
_cell.length_b   1.000
_cell.length_c   1.000
_cell.angle_alpha   90.00
_cell.angle_beta   90.00
_cell.angle_gamma   90.00
#
_symmetry.space_group_name_H-M   'P 1'
#
loop_
_entity.id
_entity.type
_entity.pdbx_description
1 polymer ?
#
loop_
_entity_poly.entity_id
_entity_poly.type
_entity_poly.pdbx_seq_one_letter_code
_entity_poly.pdbx_strand_id
1 'polypeptide(L)'
;MSHTIVRKYVATTPGLDEARARPSTIRDKRFENQTLRNRDELMYIDVCQAMNTGDIGRVEASFLPWIYIFKATGKHKYASQMTRFLVNLQFNWPEKLSDIIRMNLLCNPSGHALAFCAVDWVVERNNLYTKVYRNCHVVIKNGFHLQHQTIRHAQPEMMNTIRKLSTKIKENYAHIKKEGRKALWSIPDQINEGMVLMQEQKIVSKEETGVFDVDGDDFID
;
A
#
# COMPACT_ATOMS: atom_id res chain seq x y z
N MET A 1 -23.72 -13.17 10.80
CA MET A 1 -22.85 -12.65 11.89
C MET A 1 -21.74 -11.73 11.35
N SER A 2 -20.90 -12.20 10.42
CA SER A 2 -19.81 -11.42 9.78
C SER A 2 -20.23 -10.02 9.27
N HIS A 3 -21.24 -9.93 8.39
CA HIS A 3 -21.72 -8.65 7.84
C HIS A 3 -22.13 -7.63 8.92
N THR A 4 -22.70 -8.09 10.04
CA THR A 4 -23.10 -7.24 11.16
C THR A 4 -21.89 -6.64 11.88
N ILE A 5 -20.79 -7.41 11.99
CA ILE A 5 -19.52 -6.96 12.55
C ILE A 5 -18.89 -5.93 11.62
N VAL A 6 -18.78 -6.22 10.32
CA VAL A 6 -18.23 -5.30 9.31
C VAL A 6 -19.01 -3.99 9.31
N ARG A 7 -20.35 -4.02 9.15
CA ARG A 7 -21.19 -2.81 9.13
C ARG A 7 -21.10 -1.95 10.40
N LYS A 8 -20.75 -2.55 11.54
CA LYS A 8 -20.62 -1.85 12.83
C LYS A 8 -19.22 -1.29 13.08
N TYR A 9 -18.18 -1.99 12.62
CA TYR A 9 -16.79 -1.75 13.03
C TYR A 9 -15.85 -1.32 11.89
N VAL A 10 -16.28 -1.39 10.64
CA VAL A 10 -15.53 -0.92 9.47
C VAL A 10 -16.20 0.35 8.94
N ALA A 11 -15.43 1.42 8.74
CA ALA A 11 -15.98 2.67 8.20
C ALA A 11 -16.40 2.50 6.73
N THR A 12 -17.52 3.11 6.39
CA THR A 12 -17.89 3.49 5.02
C THR A 12 -17.96 5.01 4.98
N THR A 13 -17.60 5.63 3.85
CA THR A 13 -17.59 7.11 3.73
C THR A 13 -18.92 7.74 4.17
N PRO A 14 -20.10 7.27 3.69
CA PRO A 14 -21.38 7.87 4.11
C PRO A 14 -21.66 7.71 5.62
N GLY A 15 -21.41 6.51 6.19
CA GLY A 15 -21.66 6.26 7.60
C GLY A 15 -20.68 6.98 8.53
N LEU A 16 -19.48 7.32 8.04
CA LEU A 16 -18.51 8.15 8.73
C LEU A 16 -18.90 9.63 8.66
N ASP A 17 -19.34 10.12 7.50
CA ASP A 17 -19.78 11.50 7.31
C ASP A 17 -21.04 11.79 8.15
N GLU A 18 -22.02 10.88 8.17
CA GLU A 18 -23.17 10.92 9.09
C GLU A 18 -22.78 10.92 10.58
N ALA A 19 -21.67 10.28 10.94
CA ALA A 19 -21.14 10.34 12.30
C ALA A 19 -20.47 11.70 12.57
N ARG A 20 -19.76 12.25 11.58
CA ARG A 20 -18.99 13.49 11.67
C ARG A 20 -19.83 14.76 11.63
N ALA A 21 -20.98 14.73 10.94
CA ALA A 21 -21.95 15.82 10.87
C ALA A 21 -22.67 16.08 12.21
N ARG A 22 -22.59 15.15 13.17
CA ARG A 22 -23.22 15.31 14.49
C ARG A 22 -22.52 16.39 15.33
N PRO A 23 -23.24 17.08 16.24
CA PRO A 23 -22.64 17.98 17.20
C PRO A 23 -21.44 17.37 17.93
N SER A 24 -20.38 18.18 18.12
CA SER A 24 -19.12 17.74 18.72
C SER A 24 -19.26 17.19 20.15
N THR A 25 -20.34 17.56 20.84
CA THR A 25 -20.74 17.09 22.17
C THR A 25 -21.20 15.64 22.21
N ILE A 26 -21.82 15.13 21.14
CA ILE A 26 -22.33 13.74 21.06
C ILE A 26 -21.45 12.82 20.21
N ARG A 27 -20.46 13.37 19.50
CA ARG A 27 -19.50 12.61 18.68
C ARG A 27 -18.57 11.73 19.52
N ASP A 28 -18.29 10.54 19.01
CA ASP A 28 -17.33 9.60 19.57
C ASP A 28 -16.12 9.51 18.64
N LYS A 29 -15.27 10.55 18.70
CA LYS A 29 -14.11 10.70 17.82
C LYS A 29 -13.12 9.53 17.92
N ARG A 30 -13.11 8.82 19.06
CA ARG A 30 -12.30 7.61 19.24
C ARG A 30 -12.85 6.45 18.43
N PHE A 31 -14.17 6.24 18.45
CA PHE A 31 -14.82 5.21 17.65
C PHE A 31 -14.75 5.53 16.14
N GLU A 32 -14.95 6.80 15.74
CA GLU A 32 -14.75 7.26 14.36
C GLU A 32 -13.33 6.95 13.84
N ASN A 33 -12.29 7.23 14.63
CA ASN A 33 -10.90 6.89 14.28
C ASN A 33 -10.68 5.38 14.22
N GLN A 34 -11.30 4.60 15.10
CA GLN A 34 -11.13 3.14 15.12
C GLN A 34 -11.84 2.47 13.93
N THR A 35 -13.02 2.93 13.52
CA THR A 35 -13.71 2.35 12.35
C THR A 35 -13.00 2.67 11.05
N LEU A 36 -12.41 3.87 10.92
CA LEU A 36 -11.49 4.21 9.83
C LEU A 36 -10.28 3.27 9.80
N ARG A 37 -9.57 3.17 10.93
CA ARG A 37 -8.40 2.29 11.04
C ARG A 37 -8.73 0.85 10.66
N ASN A 38 -9.87 0.32 11.13
CA ASN A 38 -10.30 -1.04 10.81
C ASN A 38 -10.57 -1.23 9.30
N ARG A 39 -11.03 -0.21 8.58
CA ARG A 39 -11.21 -0.24 7.12
C ARG A 39 -9.86 -0.34 6.41
N ASP A 40 -8.93 0.54 6.78
CA ASP A 40 -7.63 0.65 6.11
C ASP A 40 -6.75 -0.58 6.43
N GLU A 41 -6.80 -1.09 7.67
CA GLU A 41 -6.15 -2.36 8.05
C GLU A 41 -6.77 -3.58 7.36
N LEU A 42 -8.10 -3.63 7.21
CA LEU A 42 -8.75 -4.73 6.49
C LEU A 42 -8.38 -4.71 4.99
N MET A 43 -8.31 -3.54 4.37
CA MET A 43 -7.86 -3.37 2.99
C MET A 43 -6.41 -3.83 2.79
N TYR A 44 -5.52 -3.51 3.73
CA TYR A 44 -4.14 -4.01 3.70
C TYR A 44 -4.07 -5.54 3.80
N ILE A 45 -4.81 -6.14 4.74
CA ILE A 45 -4.91 -7.61 4.88
C ILE A 45 -5.49 -8.26 3.62
N ASP A 46 -6.49 -7.63 3.00
CA ASP A 46 -7.13 -8.10 1.76
C ASP A 46 -6.10 -8.21 0.62
N VAL A 47 -5.28 -7.17 0.43
CA VAL A 47 -4.20 -7.15 -0.56
C VAL A 47 -3.12 -8.17 -0.23
N CYS A 48 -2.66 -8.27 1.02
CA CYS A 48 -1.69 -9.30 1.41
C CYS A 48 -2.20 -10.72 1.12
N GLN A 49 -3.48 -10.99 1.40
CA GLN A 49 -4.09 -12.27 1.08
C GLN A 49 -4.14 -12.50 -0.43
N ALA A 50 -4.61 -11.51 -1.20
CA ALA A 50 -4.72 -11.58 -2.66
C ALA A 50 -3.35 -11.82 -3.33
N MET A 51 -2.32 -11.09 -2.90
CA MET A 51 -0.94 -11.26 -3.36
C MET A 51 -0.44 -12.68 -3.07
N ASN A 52 -0.60 -13.16 -1.83
CA ASN A 52 -0.16 -14.50 -1.44
C ASN A 52 -0.89 -15.61 -2.24
N THR A 53 -2.19 -15.46 -2.49
CA THR A 53 -2.98 -16.41 -3.29
C THR A 53 -2.69 -16.35 -4.79
N GLY A 54 -2.01 -15.31 -5.28
CA GLY A 54 -1.85 -15.07 -6.72
C GLY A 54 -3.10 -14.51 -7.41
N ASP A 55 -4.05 -13.94 -6.65
CA ASP A 55 -5.30 -13.38 -7.16
C ASP A 55 -5.06 -11.97 -7.69
N ILE A 56 -4.62 -11.89 -8.95
CA ILE A 56 -4.31 -10.60 -9.58
C ILE A 56 -5.53 -9.70 -9.76
N GLY A 57 -6.74 -10.27 -9.91
CA GLY A 57 -7.97 -9.49 -10.04
C GLY A 57 -8.30 -8.73 -8.76
N ARG A 58 -8.16 -9.39 -7.60
CA ARG A 58 -8.33 -8.76 -6.29
C ARG A 58 -7.20 -7.78 -5.96
N VAL A 59 -5.97 -8.04 -6.40
CA VAL A 59 -4.86 -7.06 -6.32
C VAL A 59 -5.16 -5.82 -7.17
N GLU A 60 -5.57 -5.96 -8.43
CA GLU A 60 -5.91 -4.82 -9.32
C GLU A 60 -7.09 -4.00 -8.74
N ALA A 61 -8.13 -4.66 -8.21
CA ALA A 61 -9.26 -4.01 -7.55
C ALA A 61 -8.86 -3.13 -6.36
N SER A 62 -7.73 -3.44 -5.71
CA SER A 62 -7.19 -2.63 -4.60
C SER A 62 -6.44 -1.37 -5.05
N PHE A 63 -6.00 -1.28 -6.31
CA PHE A 63 -5.18 -0.15 -6.75
C PHE A 63 -5.90 1.19 -6.64
N LEU A 64 -7.21 1.24 -6.91
CA LEU A 64 -7.98 2.48 -6.86
C LEU A 64 -8.02 3.14 -5.46
N PRO A 65 -8.40 2.45 -4.36
CA PRO A 65 -8.31 3.05 -3.03
C PRO A 65 -6.88 3.35 -2.58
N TRP A 66 -5.87 2.55 -2.98
CA TRP A 66 -4.46 2.87 -2.72
C TRP A 66 -4.00 4.14 -3.44
N ILE A 67 -4.42 4.37 -4.69
CA ILE A 67 -4.18 5.62 -5.43
C ILE A 67 -4.73 6.83 -4.66
N TYR A 68 -5.96 6.73 -4.12
CA TYR A 68 -6.53 7.82 -3.31
C TYR A 68 -5.74 8.08 -2.03
N ILE A 69 -5.37 7.02 -1.28
CA ILE A 69 -4.53 7.16 -0.08
C ILE A 69 -3.18 7.79 -0.41
N PHE A 70 -2.51 7.36 -1.48
CA PHE A 70 -1.23 7.98 -1.91
C PHE A 70 -1.40 9.42 -2.37
N LYS A 71 -2.54 9.78 -2.99
CA LYS A 71 -2.83 11.15 -3.40
C LYS A 71 -2.96 12.07 -2.18
N ALA A 72 -3.77 11.69 -1.20
CA ALA A 72 -4.04 12.49 -0.01
C ALA A 72 -2.84 12.56 0.94
N THR A 73 -2.05 11.50 1.06
CA THR A 73 -0.82 11.49 1.90
C THR A 73 0.39 12.18 1.25
N GLY A 74 0.21 12.88 0.13
CA GLY A 74 1.30 13.61 -0.55
C GLY A 74 2.27 12.72 -1.35
N LYS A 75 2.00 11.42 -1.48
CA LYS A 75 2.82 10.45 -2.23
C LYS A 75 2.51 10.50 -3.73
N HIS A 76 2.62 11.70 -4.31
CA HIS A 76 2.17 12.00 -5.67
C HIS A 76 2.88 11.19 -6.76
N LYS A 77 4.20 10.90 -6.64
CA LYS A 77 4.92 10.01 -7.58
C LYS A 77 4.19 8.65 -7.71
N TYR A 78 3.85 8.01 -6.59
CA TYR A 78 3.14 6.72 -6.55
C TYR A 78 1.72 6.82 -7.09
N ALA A 79 0.94 7.80 -6.63
CA ALA A 79 -0.44 8.00 -7.10
C ALA A 79 -0.51 8.20 -8.62
N SER A 80 0.35 9.04 -9.19
CA SER A 80 0.41 9.28 -10.64
C SER A 80 0.82 8.03 -11.43
N GLN A 81 1.87 7.31 -10.99
CA GLN A 81 2.32 6.10 -11.69
C GLN A 81 1.29 4.98 -11.64
N MET A 82 0.68 4.72 -10.46
CA MET A 82 -0.38 3.73 -10.33
C MET A 82 -1.63 4.10 -11.13
N THR A 83 -2.02 5.38 -11.17
CA THR A 83 -3.14 5.86 -12.02
C THR A 83 -2.84 5.62 -13.49
N ARG A 84 -1.65 6.04 -13.97
CA ARG A 84 -1.23 5.83 -15.36
C ARG A 84 -1.19 4.35 -15.73
N PHE A 85 -0.68 3.52 -14.83
CA PHE A 85 -0.65 2.06 -15.01
C PHE A 85 -2.07 1.46 -15.12
N LEU A 86 -2.95 1.78 -14.16
CA LEU A 86 -4.33 1.27 -14.13
C LEU A 86 -5.12 1.71 -15.37
N VAL A 87 -5.04 3.00 -15.74
CA VAL A 87 -5.71 3.54 -16.93
C VAL A 87 -5.19 2.86 -18.21
N ASN A 88 -3.88 2.66 -18.33
CA ASN A 88 -3.32 1.97 -19.48
C ASN A 88 -3.76 0.50 -19.55
N LEU A 89 -3.71 -0.21 -18.42
CA LEU A 89 -4.08 -1.63 -18.31
C LEU A 89 -5.56 -1.90 -18.62
N GLN A 90 -6.44 -0.94 -18.30
CA GLN A 90 -7.89 -1.07 -18.49
C GLN A 90 -8.41 -0.49 -19.81
N PHE A 91 -7.80 0.57 -20.36
CA PHE A 91 -8.39 1.34 -21.47
C PHE A 91 -7.48 1.54 -22.68
N ASN A 92 -6.15 1.58 -22.54
CA ASN A 92 -5.26 2.01 -23.62
C ASN A 92 -4.43 0.88 -24.24
N TRP A 93 -4.05 -0.15 -23.46
CA TRP A 93 -3.27 -1.27 -23.98
C TRP A 93 -4.17 -2.33 -24.62
N PRO A 94 -3.71 -3.02 -25.68
CA PRO A 94 -4.43 -4.16 -26.24
C PRO A 94 -4.68 -5.24 -25.19
N GLU A 95 -5.87 -5.84 -25.19
CA GLU A 95 -6.30 -6.87 -24.23
C GLU A 95 -5.21 -7.93 -23.97
N LYS A 96 -4.66 -8.53 -25.04
CA LYS A 96 -3.57 -9.52 -24.97
C LYS A 96 -2.31 -9.02 -24.24
N LEU A 97 -1.97 -7.73 -24.37
CA LEU A 97 -0.84 -7.14 -23.64
C LEU A 97 -1.19 -6.96 -22.17
N SER A 98 -2.37 -6.45 -21.85
CA SER A 98 -2.84 -6.32 -20.47
C SER A 98 -2.93 -7.67 -19.75
N ASP A 99 -3.36 -8.73 -20.44
CA ASP A 99 -3.39 -10.09 -19.89
C ASP A 99 -1.99 -10.63 -19.61
N ILE A 100 -1.04 -10.47 -20.55
CA ILE A 100 0.36 -10.82 -20.33
C ILE A 100 0.92 -10.05 -19.12
N ILE A 101 0.61 -8.76 -18.97
CA ILE A 101 1.05 -7.95 -17.83
C ILE A 101 0.44 -8.47 -16.52
N ARG A 102 -0.87 -8.79 -16.49
CA ARG A 102 -1.55 -9.40 -15.32
C ARG A 102 -0.92 -10.73 -14.94
N MET A 103 -0.64 -11.60 -15.91
CA MET A 103 0.01 -12.89 -15.69
C MET A 103 1.46 -12.79 -15.17
N ASN A 104 2.12 -11.63 -15.34
CA ASN A 104 3.51 -11.42 -14.93
C ASN A 104 3.68 -10.44 -13.76
N LEU A 105 2.62 -9.83 -13.22
CA LEU A 105 2.67 -8.94 -12.05
C LEU A 105 3.04 -9.69 -10.76
N LEU A 106 2.55 -10.92 -10.61
CA LEU A 106 2.88 -11.84 -9.53
C LEU A 106 3.57 -13.08 -10.09
N CYS A 107 4.45 -13.68 -9.30
CA CYS A 107 5.08 -14.96 -9.62
C CYS A 107 5.17 -15.81 -8.35
N ASN A 108 5.34 -17.13 -8.50
CA ASN A 108 5.56 -18.04 -7.37
C ASN A 108 6.83 -18.88 -7.61
N PRO A 109 8.02 -18.36 -7.24
CA PRO A 109 9.28 -19.07 -7.44
C PRO A 109 9.42 -20.37 -6.63
N SER A 110 8.56 -20.57 -5.62
CA SER A 110 8.61 -21.74 -4.73
C SER A 110 7.71 -22.90 -5.19
N GLY A 111 6.68 -22.61 -5.99
CA GLY A 111 5.61 -23.56 -6.33
C GLY A 111 4.66 -23.91 -5.19
N HIS A 112 4.86 -23.41 -3.96
CA HIS A 112 3.99 -23.71 -2.82
C HIS A 112 2.70 -22.87 -2.84
N ALA A 113 1.60 -23.44 -2.36
CA ALA A 113 0.36 -22.69 -2.18
C ALA A 113 0.56 -21.49 -1.23
N LEU A 114 -0.12 -20.38 -1.52
CA LEU A 114 -0.04 -19.11 -0.76
C LEU A 114 1.34 -18.42 -0.75
N ALA A 115 2.26 -18.80 -1.64
CA ALA A 115 3.63 -18.29 -1.72
C ALA A 115 3.93 -17.45 -2.98
N PHE A 116 2.90 -16.81 -3.56
CA PHE A 116 3.11 -15.81 -4.62
C PHE A 116 3.73 -14.52 -4.05
N CYS A 117 4.60 -13.89 -4.84
CA CYS A 117 5.19 -12.59 -4.54
C CYS A 117 5.12 -11.67 -5.78
N ALA A 118 5.29 -10.37 -5.58
CA ALA A 118 5.47 -9.44 -6.70
C ALA A 118 6.69 -9.85 -7.54
N VAL A 119 6.59 -9.75 -8.87
CA VAL A 119 7.72 -10.07 -9.77
C VAL A 119 8.96 -9.21 -9.49
N ASP A 120 8.73 -7.99 -9.00
CA ASP A 120 9.78 -7.04 -8.59
C ASP A 120 10.74 -7.64 -7.53
N TRP A 121 10.25 -8.49 -6.61
CA TRP A 121 11.12 -9.18 -5.65
C TRP A 121 12.14 -10.11 -6.32
N VAL A 122 11.74 -10.75 -7.44
CA VAL A 122 12.64 -11.60 -8.22
C VAL A 122 13.61 -10.75 -9.04
N VAL A 123 13.15 -9.61 -9.57
CA VAL A 123 14.01 -8.64 -10.25
C VAL A 123 15.05 -8.03 -9.30
N GLU A 124 14.65 -7.63 -8.08
CA GLU A 124 15.57 -7.13 -7.05
C GLU A 124 16.58 -8.20 -6.64
N ARG A 125 16.15 -9.46 -6.49
CA ARG A 125 17.05 -10.59 -6.22
C ARG A 125 18.04 -10.83 -7.36
N ASN A 126 17.61 -10.70 -8.61
CA ASN A 126 18.49 -10.81 -9.78
C ASN A 126 19.49 -9.62 -9.82
N ASN A 127 19.03 -8.40 -9.52
CA ASN A 127 19.87 -7.23 -9.39
C ASN A 127 20.91 -7.39 -8.26
N LEU A 128 20.54 -8.02 -7.14
CA LEU A 128 21.46 -8.40 -6.06
C LEU A 128 22.52 -9.38 -6.56
N TYR A 129 22.14 -10.45 -7.29
CA TYR A 129 23.13 -11.38 -7.85
C TYR A 129 24.06 -10.68 -8.84
N THR A 130 23.56 -9.81 -9.73
CA THR A 130 24.39 -8.99 -10.62
C THR A 130 25.36 -8.09 -9.84
N LYS A 131 24.91 -7.48 -8.73
CA LYS A 131 25.78 -6.74 -7.81
C LYS A 131 26.81 -7.65 -7.14
N VAL A 132 26.47 -8.89 -6.78
CA VAL A 132 27.43 -9.87 -6.23
C VAL A 132 28.47 -10.32 -7.26
N TYR A 133 28.08 -10.64 -8.50
CA TYR A 133 29.04 -10.97 -9.56
C TYR A 133 29.93 -9.77 -9.90
N ARG A 134 29.37 -8.56 -9.98
CA ARG A 134 30.15 -7.31 -10.08
C ARG A 134 31.10 -7.18 -8.88
N ASN A 135 30.65 -7.48 -7.67
CA ASN A 135 31.49 -7.46 -6.48
C ASN A 135 32.61 -8.51 -6.52
N CYS A 136 32.39 -9.72 -7.08
CA CYS A 136 33.45 -10.70 -7.30
C CYS A 136 34.48 -10.20 -8.33
N HIS A 137 34.03 -9.60 -9.45
CA HIS A 137 34.92 -8.93 -10.41
C HIS A 137 35.68 -7.76 -9.77
N VAL A 138 35.02 -6.99 -8.90
CA VAL A 138 35.62 -5.91 -8.11
C VAL A 138 36.58 -6.47 -7.05
N VAL A 139 36.33 -7.64 -6.44
CA VAL A 139 37.25 -8.33 -5.51
C VAL A 139 38.50 -8.82 -6.24
N ILE A 140 38.35 -9.38 -7.44
CA ILE A 140 39.48 -9.73 -8.30
C ILE A 140 40.27 -8.47 -8.66
N LYS A 141 39.59 -7.43 -9.15
CA LYS A 141 40.16 -6.09 -9.37
C LYS A 141 40.75 -5.46 -8.09
N ASN A 142 40.35 -5.89 -6.89
CA ASN A 142 40.88 -5.45 -5.60
C ASN A 142 42.10 -6.23 -5.12
N GLY A 143 42.20 -7.52 -5.45
CA GLY A 143 43.49 -8.22 -5.46
C GLY A 143 44.51 -7.49 -6.36
N PHE A 144 44.01 -6.78 -7.37
CA PHE A 144 44.76 -5.83 -8.22
C PHE A 144 44.56 -4.33 -7.85
N HIS A 145 44.08 -4.01 -6.64
CA HIS A 145 44.00 -2.66 -6.04
C HIS A 145 42.95 -1.64 -6.57
N LEU A 146 41.63 -1.95 -6.56
CA LEU A 146 40.53 -1.11 -7.07
C LEU A 146 39.22 -1.18 -6.19
N GLN A 147 39.15 -0.43 -5.06
CA GLN A 147 38.17 -0.55 -3.93
C GLN A 147 36.78 0.14 -4.17
N HIS A 148 35.69 0.02 -3.38
CA HIS A 148 35.37 -0.55 -2.03
C HIS A 148 34.08 -1.45 -2.04
N GLN A 149 33.34 -1.60 -0.92
CA GLN A 149 32.18 -2.54 -0.75
C GLN A 149 31.01 -2.08 0.19
N THR A 150 30.00 -2.96 0.40
CA THR A 150 28.58 -2.74 0.82
C THR A 150 28.20 -3.40 2.18
N ILE A 151 27.08 -3.01 2.81
CA ILE A 151 26.43 -3.69 3.98
C ILE A 151 24.88 -3.78 3.79
N ARG A 152 24.18 -4.73 4.46
CA ARG A 152 22.70 -4.90 4.48
C ARG A 152 22.15 -5.12 5.90
N HIS A 153 20.89 -4.72 6.15
CA HIS A 153 20.13 -4.98 7.40
C HIS A 153 19.15 -6.16 7.29
N ALA A 154 18.63 -6.63 8.45
CA ALA A 154 17.62 -7.69 8.56
C ALA A 154 16.22 -7.15 8.92
N GLN A 155 15.16 -7.88 8.56
CA GLN A 155 13.76 -7.44 8.73
C GLN A 155 13.19 -7.69 10.16
N PRO A 156 12.20 -6.90 10.61
CA PRO A 156 11.67 -6.96 11.98
C PRO A 156 10.48 -7.94 12.16
N GLU A 157 10.51 -8.70 13.26
CA GLU A 157 9.46 -9.63 13.69
C GLU A 157 8.23 -8.92 14.32
N MET A 158 7.08 -8.97 13.64
CA MET A 158 5.87 -8.19 13.97
C MET A 158 5.03 -8.73 15.14
N MET A 159 5.27 -9.97 15.61
CA MET A 159 4.42 -10.63 16.62
C MET A 159 4.29 -9.87 17.96
N ASN A 160 5.37 -9.22 18.41
CA ASN A 160 5.36 -8.44 19.65
C ASN A 160 4.56 -7.13 19.53
N THR A 161 4.55 -6.53 18.34
CA THR A 161 3.77 -5.33 18.02
C THR A 161 2.27 -5.62 18.07
N ILE A 162 1.84 -6.72 17.44
CA ILE A 162 0.43 -7.17 17.43
C ILE A 162 -0.06 -7.47 18.85
N ARG A 163 0.75 -8.14 19.68
CA ARG A 163 0.39 -8.47 21.08
C ARG A 163 0.24 -7.22 21.97
N LYS A 164 1.16 -6.26 21.84
CA LYS A 164 1.09 -4.96 22.55
C LYS A 164 -0.14 -4.15 22.11
N LEU A 165 -0.44 -4.13 20.82
CA LEU A 165 -1.63 -3.48 20.26
C LEU A 165 -2.93 -4.08 20.82
N SER A 166 -3.06 -5.41 20.82
CA SER A 166 -4.24 -6.12 21.34
C SER A 166 -4.53 -5.78 22.80
N THR A 167 -3.49 -5.73 23.65
CA THR A 167 -3.60 -5.35 25.07
C THR A 167 -4.13 -3.92 25.22
N LYS A 168 -3.52 -2.97 24.48
CA LYS A 168 -3.90 -1.55 24.51
C LYS A 168 -5.32 -1.27 24.00
N ILE A 169 -5.83 -2.08 23.06
CA ILE A 169 -7.22 -2.01 22.56
C ILE A 169 -8.23 -2.45 23.64
N LYS A 170 -7.89 -3.43 24.48
CA LYS A 170 -8.74 -3.90 25.58
C LYS A 170 -8.84 -2.84 26.68
N GLU A 171 -7.72 -2.30 27.13
CA GLU A 171 -7.65 -1.26 28.18
C GLU A 171 -8.41 0.03 27.81
N ASN A 172 -8.30 0.48 26.56
CA ASN A 172 -8.84 1.76 26.13
C ASN A 172 -10.30 1.72 25.62
N TYR A 173 -10.92 0.54 25.56
CA TYR A 173 -12.29 0.31 25.06
C TYR A 173 -12.57 1.00 23.70
N ALA A 174 -11.59 1.03 22.79
CA ALA A 174 -11.72 1.65 21.47
C ALA A 174 -12.80 0.97 20.59
N HIS A 175 -13.10 -0.28 20.89
CA HIS A 175 -14.04 -1.18 20.19
C HIS A 175 -15.50 -1.10 20.68
N ILE A 176 -15.82 -0.22 21.63
CA ILE A 176 -17.19 0.05 22.10
C ILE A 176 -17.53 1.48 21.70
N LYS A 177 -18.78 1.79 21.32
CA LYS A 177 -19.25 3.18 21.11
C LYS A 177 -19.71 3.79 22.45
N LYS A 178 -19.25 4.99 22.81
CA LYS A 178 -19.66 5.75 23.99
C LYS A 178 -19.76 7.24 23.64
N GLU A 179 -20.88 7.86 23.98
CA GLU A 179 -21.15 9.26 23.62
C GLU A 179 -20.16 10.24 24.28
N GLY A 180 -19.89 11.35 23.60
CA GLY A 180 -19.05 12.45 24.11
C GLY A 180 -17.54 12.16 24.23
N ARG A 181 -17.04 11.01 23.76
CA ARG A 181 -15.60 10.70 23.85
C ARG A 181 -14.75 11.54 22.90
N LYS A 182 -13.99 12.45 23.50
CA LYS A 182 -12.95 13.25 22.84
C LYS A 182 -11.73 12.38 22.46
N ALA A 183 -11.13 12.74 21.32
CA ALA A 183 -9.83 12.25 20.87
C ALA A 183 -8.89 13.45 20.69
N LEU A 184 -7.58 13.25 20.87
CA LEU A 184 -6.57 14.29 20.68
C LEU A 184 -6.52 14.78 19.22
N TRP A 185 -6.70 13.86 18.28
CA TRP A 185 -6.72 14.10 16.84
C TRP A 185 -7.90 13.37 16.20
N SER A 186 -8.44 13.92 15.12
CA SER A 186 -9.44 13.28 14.26
C SER A 186 -8.75 12.85 12.97
N ILE A 187 -8.64 11.55 12.73
CA ILE A 187 -7.91 11.04 11.55
C ILE A 187 -8.71 11.41 10.29
N PRO A 188 -8.14 12.11 9.31
CA PRO A 188 -8.83 12.41 8.04
C PRO A 188 -9.18 11.11 7.29
N ASP A 189 -10.25 11.15 6.48
CA ASP A 189 -10.55 10.02 5.60
C ASP A 189 -9.74 10.15 4.30
N GLN A 190 -8.55 9.55 4.29
CA GLN A 190 -7.59 9.63 3.19
C GLN A 190 -8.13 9.09 1.84
N ILE A 191 -9.09 8.16 1.87
CA ILE A 191 -9.74 7.67 0.64
C ILE A 191 -10.66 8.74 0.07
N ASN A 192 -11.47 9.38 0.91
CA ASN A 192 -12.39 10.42 0.47
C ASN A 192 -11.64 11.69 0.03
N GLU A 193 -10.67 12.12 0.83
CA GLU A 193 -9.78 13.25 0.53
C GLU A 193 -9.02 13.03 -0.79
N GLY A 194 -8.48 11.83 -1.00
CA GLY A 194 -7.79 11.48 -2.25
C GLY A 194 -8.71 11.44 -3.46
N MET A 195 -9.96 10.99 -3.29
CA MET A 195 -10.97 11.00 -4.34
C MET A 195 -11.34 12.42 -4.76
N VAL A 196 -11.58 13.32 -3.81
CA VAL A 196 -11.86 14.74 -4.06
C VAL A 196 -10.68 15.40 -4.79
N LEU A 197 -9.45 15.22 -4.31
CA LEU A 197 -8.24 15.76 -4.93
C LEU A 197 -8.01 15.24 -6.37
N MET A 198 -8.47 14.03 -6.71
CA MET A 198 -8.41 13.48 -8.07
C MET A 198 -9.50 14.07 -8.98
N GLN A 199 -10.68 14.39 -8.44
CA GLN A 199 -11.79 15.02 -9.18
C GLN A 199 -11.56 16.51 -9.43
N GLU A 200 -10.92 17.22 -8.49
CA GLU A 200 -10.59 18.65 -8.63
C GLU A 200 -9.44 18.91 -9.62
N GLN A 201 -8.62 17.89 -9.91
CA GLN A 201 -7.62 17.99 -10.97
C GLN A 201 -8.28 17.97 -12.35
N LYS A 202 -8.38 19.16 -12.97
CA LYS A 202 -8.61 19.27 -14.42
C LYS A 202 -7.63 18.38 -15.17
N ILE A 203 -8.13 17.63 -16.15
CA ILE A 203 -7.33 16.81 -17.07
C ILE A 203 -6.43 17.73 -17.89
N VAL A 204 -5.22 17.99 -17.38
CA VAL A 204 -4.16 18.64 -18.14
C VAL A 204 -3.47 17.55 -18.95
N SER A 205 -3.85 17.45 -20.22
CA SER A 205 -3.18 16.61 -21.22
C SER A 205 -1.78 17.15 -21.49
N LYS A 206 -0.82 16.78 -20.63
CA LYS A 206 0.60 16.79 -20.96
C LYS A 206 1.03 15.38 -21.30
N GLU A 207 1.40 15.18 -22.55
CA GLU A 207 2.17 14.01 -22.97
C GLU A 207 3.56 14.10 -22.35
N GLU A 208 3.70 13.62 -21.11
CA GLU A 208 5.01 13.36 -20.53
C GLU A 208 5.58 12.10 -21.19
N THR A 209 6.18 12.30 -22.36
CA THR A 209 7.23 11.44 -22.95
C THR A 209 8.50 11.50 -22.10
N GLY A 210 8.35 11.17 -20.81
CA GLY A 210 9.44 11.07 -19.85
C GLY A 210 10.35 9.90 -20.23
N VAL A 211 11.53 10.24 -20.73
CA VAL A 211 12.68 9.33 -20.81
C VAL A 211 12.93 8.77 -19.40
N PHE A 212 13.30 7.49 -19.35
CA PHE A 212 13.46 6.73 -18.13
C PHE A 212 14.81 7.06 -17.46
N ASP A 213 14.91 8.21 -16.80
CA ASP A 213 15.99 8.43 -15.82
C ASP A 213 15.67 7.66 -14.55
N VAL A 214 16.43 6.57 -14.34
CA VAL A 214 16.45 5.82 -13.09
C VAL A 214 17.43 6.54 -12.15
N ASP A 215 16.97 7.62 -11.54
CA ASP A 215 17.68 8.25 -10.42
C ASP A 215 17.76 7.24 -9.26
N GLY A 216 18.90 6.56 -9.18
CA GLY A 216 19.15 5.46 -8.26
C GLY A 216 19.38 5.87 -6.79
N ASP A 217 19.27 7.16 -6.48
CA ASP A 217 19.71 7.75 -5.22
C ASP A 217 18.57 7.92 -4.19
N ASP A 218 17.30 7.91 -4.61
CA ASP A 218 16.10 8.00 -3.73
C ASP A 218 15.86 6.72 -2.85
N PHE A 219 16.78 5.74 -2.89
CA PHE A 219 16.72 4.46 -2.13
C PHE A 219 17.87 4.29 -1.12
N ILE A 220 18.56 5.38 -0.75
CA ILE A 220 19.65 5.36 0.24
C ILE A 220 19.23 6.13 1.49
N ASP A 221 18.73 5.37 2.48
CA ASP A 221 18.90 5.56 3.94
C ASP A 221 18.52 4.25 4.67
#